data_AF-A0A918BTZ3-F1
#
_entry.id   AF-A0A918BTZ3-F1
#
_cell.length_a   1.000
_cell.length_b   1.000
_cell.length_c   1.000
_cell.angle_alpha   90.00
_cell.angle_beta   90.00
_cell.angle_gamma   90.00
#
_symmetry.space_group_name_H-M   'P 1'
#
loop_
_entity.id
_entity.type
_entity.pdbx_description
1 polymer ?
#
loop_
_entity_poly.entity_id
_entity_poly.type
_entity_poly.pdbx_seq_one_letter_code
_entity_poly.pdbx_strand_id
1 'polypeptide(L)'
;MRASGTRVRGPAGARGPSVGGPEGAVPPSVSGQPSRAQPRLRERPGQGGSFRLQRLVLLEIAGAVLLVGWVTGPFGLVPAVVVAGALVALAVVRRRGRSLPEWLATARALRARRKRAAVLEVPPGTEPGLVPVLECAPALRTYAHGARDRRPVGIIGDGTFVTAVVHVEADFTALRAERGRRPLPLGLVRDALEVDGIRLESAQVVLHTQPAPALHLPPQSVAVANYAPLQEQVEAPAVRITWVALKLDPELCPEAVAARGGGLVGAQKCVARAAHHLASRLTGAGFRASVLDEEELVAALATSACANPLVTAEAGRTETRERRTEESGRSWRCDNRRHTSYWIRRWPGAGDDGGPSLPRFVARVTAVPALATTFSLTLSGGAGREVSLCGHLRVTGRSDDELVAARHALEDAARRSGAGLARLDREQLPGMLATLPLGGAR
;
A
#
# COMPACT_ATOMS: atom_id res chain seq x y z
N MET A 1 -42.00 -1.57 49.90
CA MET A 1 -41.43 -0.84 51.06
C MET A 1 -41.43 -1.79 52.25
N ARG A 2 -40.25 -1.96 52.88
CA ARG A 2 -39.91 -2.80 54.04
C ARG A 2 -39.81 -4.33 53.84
N ALA A 3 -38.55 -4.75 53.83
CA ALA A 3 -38.05 -6.10 54.03
C ALA A 3 -38.06 -6.49 55.52
N SER A 4 -38.10 -7.80 55.80
CA SER A 4 -37.39 -8.40 56.94
C SER A 4 -37.16 -9.88 56.66
N GLY A 5 -35.88 -10.27 56.72
CA GLY A 5 -35.43 -11.63 56.50
C GLY A 5 -35.48 -12.49 57.74
N THR A 6 -35.27 -13.79 57.54
CA THR A 6 -34.99 -14.75 58.61
C THR A 6 -33.97 -15.76 58.10
N ARG A 7 -32.84 -15.84 58.84
CA ARG A 7 -31.79 -16.87 58.71
C ARG A 7 -32.26 -18.17 59.35
N VAL A 8 -31.84 -19.31 58.78
CA VAL A 8 -31.77 -20.59 59.52
C VAL A 8 -30.41 -21.25 59.25
N ARG A 9 -29.78 -21.72 60.33
CA ARG A 9 -28.51 -22.47 60.45
C ARG A 9 -28.69 -23.94 60.02
N GLY A 10 -27.61 -24.56 59.53
CA GLY A 10 -27.55 -25.98 59.12
C GLY A 10 -27.49 -27.00 60.26
N PRO A 11 -27.13 -28.27 59.95
CA PRO A 11 -25.99 -28.89 60.64
C PRO A 11 -25.09 -29.81 59.78
N ALA A 12 -23.91 -30.08 60.36
CA ALA A 12 -22.96 -31.20 60.24
C ALA A 12 -23.25 -32.35 59.24
N GLY A 13 -22.28 -32.94 58.53
CA GLY A 13 -20.92 -33.29 58.92
C GLY A 13 -20.83 -34.81 59.12
N ALA A 14 -20.26 -35.55 58.15
CA ALA A 14 -19.84 -36.94 58.34
C ALA A 14 -18.65 -37.28 57.44
N ARG A 15 -17.59 -37.78 58.10
CA ARG A 15 -16.31 -38.23 57.56
C ARG A 15 -16.44 -39.63 56.91
N GLY A 16 -15.64 -39.88 55.87
CA GLY A 16 -15.35 -41.20 55.30
C GLY A 16 -14.06 -41.14 54.47
N PRO A 17 -13.28 -42.23 54.35
CA PRO A 17 -11.83 -42.18 54.54
C PRO A 17 -10.98 -42.00 53.28
N SER A 18 -9.78 -41.49 53.52
CA SER A 18 -8.64 -41.39 52.62
C SER A 18 -8.13 -42.76 52.17
N VAL A 19 -8.05 -42.98 50.85
CA VAL A 19 -7.20 -43.99 50.22
C VAL A 19 -6.28 -43.25 49.25
N GLY A 20 -4.97 -43.46 49.43
CA GLY A 20 -3.90 -42.80 48.71
C GLY A 20 -3.90 -43.12 47.21
N GLY A 21 -3.84 -42.07 46.40
CA GLY A 21 -3.49 -42.14 44.99
C GLY A 21 -2.01 -41.76 44.81
N PRO A 22 -1.29 -42.43 43.90
CA PRO A 22 0.13 -42.16 43.67
C PRO A 22 0.34 -40.81 42.96
N GLU A 23 1.49 -40.22 43.25
CA GLU A 23 2.07 -39.04 42.61
C GLU A 23 2.05 -39.08 41.08
N GLY A 24 1.85 -37.89 40.50
CA GLY A 24 2.79 -37.41 39.50
C GLY A 24 2.38 -37.56 38.04
N ALA A 25 1.54 -36.63 37.55
CA ALA A 25 1.66 -36.09 36.20
C ALA A 25 0.83 -34.81 36.06
N VAL A 26 1.42 -33.68 36.42
CA VAL A 26 0.92 -32.36 36.03
C VAL A 26 1.17 -32.22 34.52
N PRO A 27 0.15 -32.07 33.66
CA PRO A 27 0.39 -31.77 32.26
C PRO A 27 1.06 -30.39 32.17
N PRO A 28 2.12 -30.23 31.36
CA PRO A 28 2.81 -28.96 31.27
C PRO A 28 1.82 -27.91 30.75
N SER A 29 1.51 -26.93 31.59
CA SER A 29 0.88 -25.69 31.18
C SER A 29 1.84 -25.01 30.22
N VAL A 30 1.66 -25.25 28.92
CA VAL A 30 2.30 -24.47 27.86
C VAL A 30 1.65 -23.09 27.89
N SER A 31 2.11 -22.25 28.81
CA SER A 31 1.93 -20.81 28.74
C SER A 31 2.78 -20.30 27.58
N GLY A 32 2.34 -20.60 26.36
CA GLY A 32 2.84 -19.98 25.15
C GLY A 32 2.40 -18.53 25.17
N GLN A 33 3.22 -17.65 25.73
CA GLN A 33 3.12 -16.23 25.44
C GLN A 33 3.08 -16.09 23.91
N PRO A 34 2.11 -15.36 23.33
CA PRO A 34 2.13 -15.12 21.89
C PRO A 34 3.40 -14.33 21.60
N SER A 35 4.40 -15.01 21.00
CA SER A 35 5.60 -14.37 20.49
C SER A 35 5.12 -13.23 19.59
N ARG A 36 5.40 -11.98 19.97
CA ARG A 36 5.08 -10.81 19.15
C ARG A 36 5.72 -11.04 17.79
N ALA A 37 4.91 -11.40 16.79
CA ALA A 37 5.36 -11.54 15.42
C ALA A 37 5.97 -10.20 15.00
N GLN A 38 7.30 -10.16 14.88
CA GLN A 38 7.98 -8.95 14.46
C GLN A 38 7.72 -8.80 12.96
N PRO A 39 7.14 -7.67 12.52
CA PRO A 39 6.91 -7.45 11.10
C PRO A 39 8.26 -7.38 10.40
N ARG A 40 8.49 -8.26 9.41
CA ARG A 40 9.68 -8.14 8.56
C ARG A 40 9.42 -7.07 7.51
N LEU A 41 10.30 -6.09 7.50
CA LEU A 41 10.29 -5.06 6.46
C LEU A 41 10.75 -5.72 5.17
N ARG A 42 9.90 -5.70 4.13
CA ARG A 42 10.27 -6.32 2.86
C ARG A 42 11.23 -5.38 2.14
N GLU A 43 12.46 -5.83 1.93
CA GLU A 43 13.32 -5.23 0.91
C GLU A 43 12.65 -5.50 -0.45
N ARG A 44 12.44 -4.45 -1.26
CA ARG A 44 11.82 -4.58 -2.59
C ARG A 44 12.55 -5.66 -3.40
N PRO A 45 11.81 -6.57 -4.03
CA PRO A 45 12.40 -7.52 -4.98
C PRO A 45 13.25 -6.74 -5.99
N GLY A 46 14.55 -7.05 -6.04
CA GLY A 46 15.47 -6.48 -7.03
C GLY A 46 16.37 -5.31 -6.57
N GLN A 47 16.26 -4.77 -5.35
CA GLN A 47 17.07 -3.60 -4.95
C GLN A 47 18.12 -3.83 -3.85
N GLY A 48 17.98 -4.86 -3.00
CA GLY A 48 18.93 -5.13 -1.90
C GLY A 48 19.88 -6.31 -2.14
N GLY A 49 19.33 -7.49 -2.42
CA GLY A 49 20.11 -8.74 -2.51
C GLY A 49 20.84 -8.96 -3.84
N SER A 50 20.19 -8.66 -4.97
CA SER A 50 20.75 -8.87 -6.31
C SER A 50 22.00 -8.01 -6.55
N PHE A 51 22.07 -6.81 -5.97
CA PHE A 51 23.20 -5.91 -6.19
C PHE A 51 24.51 -6.41 -5.56
N ARG A 52 24.47 -6.95 -4.33
CA ARG A 52 25.69 -7.50 -3.71
C ARG A 52 26.21 -8.69 -4.51
N LEU A 53 25.30 -9.56 -4.93
CA LEU A 53 25.62 -10.71 -5.76
C LEU A 53 26.17 -10.28 -7.12
N GLN A 54 25.49 -9.35 -7.81
CA GLN A 54 25.90 -8.83 -9.11
C GLN A 54 27.27 -8.13 -9.04
N ARG A 55 27.54 -7.37 -7.97
CA ARG A 55 28.85 -6.74 -7.77
C ARG A 55 29.94 -7.78 -7.57
N LEU A 56 29.69 -8.82 -6.76
CA LEU A 56 30.63 -9.92 -6.56
C LEU A 56 30.90 -10.65 -7.88
N VAL A 57 29.85 -11.01 -8.62
CA VAL A 57 29.96 -11.67 -9.93
C VAL A 57 30.75 -10.81 -10.93
N LEU A 58 30.50 -9.50 -11.00
CA LEU A 58 31.26 -8.61 -11.90
C LEU A 58 32.74 -8.54 -11.53
N LEU A 59 33.07 -8.55 -10.23
CA LEU A 59 34.44 -8.56 -9.74
C LEU A 59 35.13 -9.91 -9.99
N GLU A 60 34.41 -11.02 -9.79
CA GLU A 60 34.88 -12.37 -10.09
C GLU A 60 35.18 -12.54 -11.59
N ILE A 61 34.28 -12.09 -12.46
CA ILE A 61 34.49 -12.12 -13.91
C ILE A 61 35.68 -11.24 -14.30
N ALA A 62 35.83 -10.05 -13.70
CA ALA A 62 36.99 -9.20 -13.95
C ALA A 62 38.31 -9.90 -13.56
N GLY A 63 38.33 -10.59 -12.42
CA GLY A 63 39.47 -11.42 -12.00
C GLY A 63 39.75 -12.57 -12.97
N ALA A 64 38.71 -13.29 -13.41
CA ALA A 64 38.84 -14.39 -14.37
C ALA A 64 39.38 -13.91 -15.72
N VAL A 65 38.91 -12.76 -16.22
CA VAL A 65 39.40 -12.16 -17.47
C VAL A 65 40.88 -11.79 -17.36
N LEU A 66 41.31 -11.24 -16.22
CA LEU A 66 42.74 -10.95 -15.97
C LEU A 66 43.58 -12.23 -15.92
N LEU A 67 43.08 -13.30 -15.29
CA LEU A 67 43.77 -14.59 -15.23
C LEU A 67 43.93 -15.21 -16.63
N VAL A 68 42.89 -15.18 -17.46
CA VAL A 68 42.95 -15.68 -18.85
C VAL A 68 43.91 -14.82 -19.69
N GLY A 69 43.86 -13.50 -19.54
CA GLY A 69 44.79 -12.58 -20.19
C GLY A 69 46.25 -12.81 -19.78
N TRP A 70 46.49 -13.16 -18.51
CA TRP A 70 47.82 -13.51 -18.01
C TRP A 70 48.36 -14.80 -18.63
N VAL A 71 47.53 -15.84 -18.72
CA VAL A 71 47.92 -17.15 -19.27
C VAL A 71 48.18 -17.10 -20.79
N THR A 72 47.50 -16.22 -21.51
CA THR A 72 47.64 -16.07 -22.98
C THR A 72 48.84 -15.22 -23.42
N GLY A 73 49.58 -14.64 -22.48
CA GLY A 73 50.79 -13.85 -22.74
C GLY A 73 50.54 -12.34 -22.92
N PRO A 74 51.62 -11.55 -23.10
CA PRO A 74 51.57 -10.09 -22.99
C PRO A 74 50.61 -9.40 -23.97
N PHE A 75 50.37 -9.98 -25.14
CA PHE A 75 49.41 -9.46 -26.12
C PHE A 75 47.94 -9.67 -25.71
N GLY A 76 47.61 -10.71 -24.93
CA GLY A 76 46.27 -10.97 -24.41
C GLY A 76 45.94 -10.17 -23.14
N LEU A 77 46.97 -9.72 -22.42
CA LEU A 77 46.82 -9.00 -21.16
C LEU A 77 46.28 -7.57 -21.35
N VAL A 78 46.69 -6.86 -22.41
CA VAL A 78 46.21 -5.50 -22.70
C VAL A 78 44.68 -5.44 -22.89
N PRO A 79 44.05 -6.23 -23.78
CA PRO A 79 42.59 -6.23 -23.90
C PRO A 79 41.90 -6.75 -22.63
N ALA A 80 42.49 -7.71 -21.92
CA ALA A 80 41.95 -8.21 -20.66
C ALA A 80 41.89 -7.12 -19.57
N VAL A 81 42.92 -6.29 -19.46
CA VAL A 81 42.95 -5.15 -18.52
C VAL A 81 41.88 -4.11 -18.87
N VAL A 82 41.67 -3.82 -20.15
CA VAL A 82 40.61 -2.88 -20.59
C VAL A 82 39.22 -3.41 -20.22
N VAL A 83 38.95 -4.70 -20.49
CA VAL A 83 37.66 -5.33 -20.18
C VAL A 83 37.45 -5.42 -18.66
N ALA A 84 38.46 -5.85 -17.90
CA ALA A 84 38.39 -5.91 -16.45
C ALA A 84 38.19 -4.52 -15.84
N GLY A 85 38.90 -3.51 -16.34
CA GLY A 85 38.72 -2.11 -15.96
C GLY A 85 37.30 -1.61 -16.23
N ALA A 86 36.71 -1.95 -17.38
CA ALA A 86 35.32 -1.63 -17.70
C ALA A 86 34.32 -2.34 -16.77
N LEU A 87 34.55 -3.61 -16.43
CA LEU A 87 33.70 -4.38 -15.50
C LEU A 87 33.76 -3.83 -14.08
N VAL A 88 34.96 -3.48 -13.59
CA VAL A 88 35.15 -2.82 -12.29
C VAL A 88 34.49 -1.44 -12.30
N ALA A 89 34.66 -0.67 -13.36
CA ALA A 89 33.97 0.61 -13.52
C ALA A 89 32.44 0.42 -13.49
N LEU A 90 31.89 -0.59 -14.17
CA LEU A 90 30.46 -0.89 -14.14
C LEU A 90 29.97 -1.31 -12.74
N ALA A 91 30.81 -2.00 -11.97
CA ALA A 91 30.52 -2.44 -10.61
C ALA A 91 30.59 -1.30 -9.57
N VAL A 92 31.44 -0.29 -9.79
CA VAL A 92 31.73 0.78 -8.82
C VAL A 92 31.08 2.12 -9.19
N VAL A 93 30.97 2.45 -10.48
CA VAL A 93 30.40 3.73 -10.93
C VAL A 93 28.91 3.76 -10.64
N ARG A 94 28.53 4.70 -9.77
CA ARG A 94 27.14 4.96 -9.41
C ARG A 94 26.67 6.23 -10.08
N ARG A 95 25.53 6.15 -10.77
CA ARG A 95 24.86 7.35 -11.28
C ARG A 95 23.58 7.57 -10.49
N ARG A 96 23.55 8.63 -9.67
CA ARG A 96 22.39 9.01 -8.83
C ARG A 96 21.94 7.90 -7.87
N GLY A 97 22.89 7.21 -7.24
CA GLY A 97 22.63 6.18 -6.23
C GLY A 97 22.23 4.80 -6.77
N ARG A 98 22.11 4.61 -8.09
CA ARG A 98 21.88 3.31 -8.73
C ARG A 98 23.11 2.85 -9.51
N SER A 99 23.26 1.53 -9.67
CA SER A 99 24.26 0.95 -10.56
C SER A 99 23.92 1.23 -12.03
N LEU A 100 24.91 1.27 -12.92
CA LEU A 100 24.68 1.49 -14.36
C LEU A 100 23.74 0.43 -14.98
N PRO A 101 23.86 -0.88 -14.68
CA PRO A 101 22.94 -1.89 -15.20
C PRO A 101 21.49 -1.68 -14.74
N GLU A 102 21.28 -1.38 -13.46
CA GLU A 102 19.95 -1.09 -12.89
C GLU A 102 19.34 0.18 -13.50
N TRP A 103 20.16 1.21 -13.71
CA TRP A 103 19.75 2.43 -14.40
C TRP A 103 19.29 2.15 -15.83
N LEU A 104 20.01 1.29 -16.56
CA LEU A 104 19.68 0.93 -17.93
C LEU A 104 18.43 0.04 -18.00
N ALA A 105 18.28 -0.91 -17.07
CA ALA A 105 17.10 -1.76 -16.95
C ALA A 105 15.83 -0.92 -16.73
N THR A 106 15.86 0.02 -15.78
CA THR A 106 14.72 0.91 -15.52
C THR A 106 14.43 1.87 -16.68
N ALA A 107 15.46 2.34 -17.39
CA ALA A 107 15.28 3.13 -18.62
C ALA A 107 14.64 2.33 -19.77
N ARG A 108 15.07 1.08 -19.99
CA ARG A 108 14.45 0.19 -20.98
C ARG A 108 13.01 -0.15 -20.61
N ALA A 109 12.73 -0.44 -19.34
CA ALA A 109 11.39 -0.71 -18.84
C ALA A 109 10.45 0.49 -19.07
N LEU A 110 10.89 1.72 -18.79
CA LEU A 110 10.13 2.93 -19.08
C LEU A 110 9.84 3.08 -20.59
N ARG A 111 10.85 2.88 -21.44
CA ARG A 111 10.65 2.95 -22.90
C ARG A 111 9.64 1.91 -23.37
N ALA A 112 9.73 0.68 -22.87
CA ALA A 112 8.79 -0.40 -23.20
C ALA A 112 7.36 -0.07 -22.75
N ARG A 113 7.18 0.51 -21.56
CA ARG A 113 5.86 0.97 -21.09
C ARG A 113 5.31 2.10 -21.95
N ARG A 114 6.13 3.09 -22.31
CA ARG A 114 5.73 4.19 -23.22
C ARG A 114 5.32 3.69 -24.60
N LYS A 115 6.07 2.73 -25.17
CA LYS A 115 5.70 2.10 -26.44
C LYS A 115 4.37 1.35 -26.36
N ARG A 116 4.16 0.57 -25.30
CA ARG A 116 2.87 -0.12 -25.07
C ARG A 116 1.72 0.86 -24.88
N ALA A 117 1.95 1.93 -24.13
CA ALA A 117 0.98 2.99 -23.95
C ALA A 117 0.64 3.70 -25.28
N ALA A 118 1.60 3.92 -26.17
CA ALA A 118 1.34 4.62 -27.44
C ALA A 118 0.35 3.87 -28.36
N VAL A 119 0.23 2.55 -28.25
CA VAL A 119 -0.64 1.71 -29.09
C VAL A 119 -1.88 1.22 -28.31
N LEU A 120 -1.97 1.54 -27.02
CA LEU A 120 -3.08 1.08 -26.19
C LEU A 120 -4.32 1.94 -26.43
N GLU A 121 -5.39 1.28 -26.87
CA GLU A 121 -6.73 1.83 -26.95
C GLU A 121 -7.60 1.29 -25.80
N VAL A 122 -8.33 2.19 -25.14
CA VAL A 122 -9.25 1.81 -24.07
C VAL A 122 -10.60 1.44 -24.69
N PRO A 123 -11.19 0.27 -24.36
CA PRO A 123 -12.44 -0.18 -24.95
C PRO A 123 -13.55 0.87 -24.95
N PRO A 124 -14.36 0.97 -26.04
CA PRO A 124 -15.54 1.83 -26.08
C PRO A 124 -16.50 1.45 -24.95
N GLY A 125 -17.24 2.43 -24.43
CA GLY A 125 -18.17 2.21 -23.30
C GLY A 125 -17.53 2.11 -21.91
N THR A 126 -16.21 2.23 -21.77
CA THR A 126 -15.56 2.33 -20.45
C THR A 126 -16.02 3.59 -19.71
N GLU A 127 -16.40 3.44 -18.44
CA GLU A 127 -16.71 4.53 -17.52
C GLU A 127 -15.58 5.60 -17.49
N PRO A 128 -15.87 6.90 -17.71
CA PRO A 128 -14.86 7.94 -17.80
C PRO A 128 -13.93 8.02 -16.58
N GLY A 129 -14.43 7.72 -15.37
CA GLY A 129 -13.64 7.69 -14.14
C GLY A 129 -12.60 6.56 -14.09
N LEU A 130 -12.83 5.46 -14.81
CA LEU A 130 -11.95 4.30 -14.83
C LEU A 130 -10.85 4.41 -15.89
N VAL A 131 -11.03 5.26 -16.91
CA VAL A 131 -10.10 5.43 -18.05
C VAL A 131 -8.64 5.63 -17.61
N PRO A 132 -8.30 6.54 -16.67
CA PRO A 132 -6.91 6.71 -16.26
C PRO A 132 -6.27 5.44 -15.68
N VAL A 133 -7.06 4.59 -15.02
CA VAL A 133 -6.59 3.33 -14.47
C VAL A 133 -6.37 2.29 -15.57
N LEU A 134 -7.27 2.17 -16.55
CA LEU A 134 -7.11 1.23 -17.65
C LEU A 134 -6.00 1.62 -18.62
N GLU A 135 -5.75 2.90 -18.84
CA GLU A 135 -4.58 3.35 -19.62
C GLU A 135 -3.25 2.93 -18.97
N CYS A 136 -3.26 2.73 -17.66
CA CYS A 136 -2.11 2.34 -16.85
C CYS A 136 -1.98 0.83 -16.68
N ALA A 137 -3.12 0.14 -16.55
CA ALA A 137 -3.23 -1.30 -16.33
C ALA A 137 -4.41 -1.86 -17.16
N PRO A 138 -4.19 -2.11 -18.46
CA PRO A 138 -5.27 -2.40 -19.41
C PRO A 138 -5.93 -3.77 -19.24
N ALA A 139 -5.32 -4.67 -18.46
CA ALA A 139 -5.89 -5.96 -18.12
C ALA A 139 -6.98 -5.87 -17.05
N LEU A 140 -7.05 -4.76 -16.30
CA LEU A 140 -8.03 -4.61 -15.22
C LEU A 140 -9.46 -4.55 -15.75
N ARG A 141 -10.37 -5.18 -15.03
CA ARG A 141 -11.81 -5.22 -15.26
C ARG A 141 -12.53 -5.05 -13.93
N THR A 142 -13.66 -4.36 -13.94
CA THR A 142 -14.56 -4.27 -12.79
C THR A 142 -15.67 -5.30 -12.91
N TYR A 143 -16.19 -5.72 -11.76
CA TYR A 143 -17.28 -6.68 -11.63
C TYR A 143 -18.17 -6.27 -10.47
N ALA A 144 -19.48 -6.34 -10.66
CA ALA A 144 -20.45 -6.32 -9.57
C ALA A 144 -20.77 -7.76 -9.12
N HIS A 145 -20.61 -8.03 -7.83
CA HIS A 145 -20.95 -9.33 -7.23
C HIS A 145 -21.94 -9.16 -6.08
N GLY A 146 -23.15 -9.72 -6.19
CA GLY A 146 -24.14 -9.68 -5.11
C GLY A 146 -25.38 -10.51 -5.42
N ALA A 147 -26.10 -10.93 -4.37
CA ALA A 147 -27.44 -11.48 -4.49
C ALA A 147 -28.44 -10.35 -4.73
N ARG A 148 -29.60 -10.63 -5.36
CA ARG A 148 -30.63 -9.60 -5.66
C ARG A 148 -31.07 -8.78 -4.44
N ASP A 149 -30.99 -9.34 -3.24
CA ASP A 149 -31.46 -8.70 -2.01
C ASP A 149 -30.37 -7.98 -1.19
N ARG A 150 -29.11 -8.01 -1.65
CA ARG A 150 -27.99 -7.32 -0.97
C ARG A 150 -27.32 -6.35 -1.93
N ARG A 151 -26.80 -5.26 -1.36
CA ARG A 151 -25.97 -4.32 -2.12
C ARG A 151 -24.81 -5.08 -2.79
N PRO A 152 -24.65 -4.97 -4.12
CA PRO A 152 -23.57 -5.65 -4.82
C PRO A 152 -22.20 -5.09 -4.39
N VAL A 153 -21.23 -5.97 -4.28
CA VAL A 153 -19.83 -5.64 -3.99
C VAL A 153 -19.12 -5.37 -5.32
N GLY A 154 -18.48 -4.21 -5.42
CA GLY A 154 -17.57 -3.87 -6.49
C GLY A 154 -16.25 -4.59 -6.33
N ILE A 155 -15.81 -5.26 -7.40
CA ILE A 155 -14.57 -6.02 -7.44
C ILE A 155 -13.77 -5.57 -8.65
N ILE A 156 -12.45 -5.48 -8.54
CA ILE A 156 -11.53 -5.22 -9.65
C ILE A 156 -10.47 -6.31 -9.75
N GLY A 157 -10.16 -6.77 -10.96
CA GLY A 157 -9.18 -7.83 -11.19
C GLY A 157 -8.67 -7.86 -12.62
N ASP A 158 -7.59 -8.61 -12.87
CA ASP A 158 -7.00 -8.78 -14.20
C ASP A 158 -7.16 -10.20 -14.78
N GLY A 159 -7.96 -11.03 -14.12
CA GLY A 159 -8.15 -12.45 -14.42
C GLY A 159 -7.21 -13.38 -13.64
N THR A 160 -6.11 -12.88 -13.08
CA THR A 160 -5.21 -13.64 -12.20
C THR A 160 -5.48 -13.40 -10.72
N PHE A 161 -5.98 -12.21 -10.38
CA PHE A 161 -6.41 -11.87 -9.03
C PHE A 161 -7.72 -11.09 -9.05
N VAL A 162 -8.36 -11.01 -7.87
CA VAL A 162 -9.51 -10.13 -7.63
C VAL A 162 -9.32 -9.33 -6.34
N THR A 163 -9.79 -8.09 -6.33
CA THR A 163 -9.69 -7.17 -5.19
C THR A 163 -11.05 -6.57 -4.88
N ALA A 164 -11.43 -6.58 -3.60
CA ALA A 164 -12.56 -5.80 -3.09
C ALA A 164 -12.05 -4.68 -2.17
N VAL A 165 -12.80 -3.57 -2.08
CA VAL A 165 -12.38 -2.38 -1.33
C VAL A 165 -13.39 -2.05 -0.24
N VAL A 166 -12.88 -1.78 0.96
CA VAL A 166 -13.66 -1.28 2.10
C VAL A 166 -13.31 0.19 2.31
N HIS A 167 -14.32 1.06 2.31
CA HIS A 167 -14.18 2.45 2.75
C HIS A 167 -14.31 2.53 4.27
N VAL A 168 -13.42 3.29 4.90
CA VAL A 168 -13.35 3.40 6.36
C VAL A 168 -13.33 4.87 6.77
N GLU A 169 -14.30 5.24 7.59
CA GLU A 169 -14.38 6.54 8.26
C GLU A 169 -14.25 6.34 9.78
N ALA A 170 -13.52 7.25 10.43
CA ALA A 170 -13.55 7.32 11.89
C ALA A 170 -14.92 7.90 12.31
N ASP A 171 -15.62 7.25 13.22
CA ASP A 171 -16.93 7.74 13.68
C ASP A 171 -16.74 9.01 14.52
N PHE A 172 -17.37 10.11 14.11
CA PHE A 172 -17.36 11.39 14.81
C PHE A 172 -18.69 11.60 15.53
N THR A 173 -18.87 10.90 16.65
CA THR A 173 -19.91 11.28 17.61
C THR A 173 -19.33 12.34 18.55
N ALA A 174 -20.01 13.48 18.62
CA ALA A 174 -19.70 14.71 19.37
C ALA A 174 -18.70 15.70 18.72
N LEU A 175 -19.26 16.82 18.25
CA LEU A 175 -18.54 18.08 18.13
C LEU A 175 -17.90 18.41 19.49
N ARG A 176 -16.56 18.49 19.52
CA ARG A 176 -15.67 18.84 20.66
C ARG A 176 -15.10 17.65 21.45
N ALA A 177 -14.12 16.98 20.87
CA ALA A 177 -12.73 16.91 21.35
C ALA A 177 -11.95 15.93 20.44
N GLU A 178 -10.73 16.30 20.04
CA GLU A 178 -9.75 15.37 19.43
C GLU A 178 -10.06 14.77 18.04
N ARG A 179 -10.48 15.63 17.09
CA ARG A 179 -10.90 15.33 15.70
C ARG A 179 -9.85 14.69 14.74
N GLY A 180 -9.00 13.77 15.20
CA GLY A 180 -8.08 13.04 14.30
C GLY A 180 -7.28 11.89 14.90
N ARG A 181 -7.61 11.40 16.10
CA ARG A 181 -6.64 10.63 16.92
C ARG A 181 -6.80 9.12 16.96
N ARG A 182 -7.88 8.50 16.43
CA ARG A 182 -7.97 7.03 16.47
C ARG A 182 -7.30 6.41 15.24
N PRO A 183 -6.07 5.87 15.35
CA PRO A 183 -5.42 5.22 14.21
C PRO A 183 -6.22 3.99 13.79
N LEU A 184 -6.22 3.70 12.48
CA LEU A 184 -6.77 2.46 11.96
C LEU A 184 -6.08 1.27 12.66
N PRO A 185 -6.82 0.33 13.27
CA PRO A 185 -6.23 -0.81 13.96
C PRO A 185 -5.64 -1.79 12.94
N LEU A 186 -4.36 -1.65 12.63
CA LEU A 186 -3.65 -2.49 11.64
C LEU A 186 -3.68 -3.98 12.00
N GLY A 187 -3.89 -4.33 13.28
CA GLY A 187 -4.15 -5.71 13.71
C GLY A 187 -5.37 -6.32 13.04
N LEU A 188 -6.48 -5.58 12.92
CA LEU A 188 -7.69 -6.07 12.24
C LEU A 188 -7.48 -6.24 10.73
N VAL A 189 -6.69 -5.36 10.11
CA VAL A 189 -6.33 -5.48 8.69
C VAL A 189 -5.42 -6.69 8.46
N ARG A 190 -4.47 -6.94 9.35
CA ARG A 190 -3.62 -8.14 9.33
C ARG A 190 -4.47 -9.40 9.49
N ASP A 191 -5.37 -9.42 10.47
CA ASP A 191 -6.19 -10.60 10.76
C ASP A 191 -7.14 -10.91 9.58
N ALA A 192 -7.49 -9.92 8.76
CA ALA A 192 -8.24 -10.13 7.52
C ALA A 192 -7.47 -10.84 6.40
N LEU A 193 -6.14 -11.02 6.51
CA LEU A 193 -5.36 -11.78 5.53
C LEU A 193 -5.74 -13.27 5.50
N GLU A 194 -6.33 -13.79 6.57
CA GLU A 194 -6.78 -15.18 6.66
C GLU A 194 -8.12 -15.27 7.40
N VAL A 195 -9.18 -15.63 6.67
CA VAL A 195 -10.56 -15.67 7.21
C VAL A 195 -11.30 -16.87 6.63
N ASP A 196 -11.88 -17.74 7.47
CA ASP A 196 -12.73 -18.86 7.03
C ASP A 196 -12.08 -19.74 5.93
N GLY A 197 -10.77 -20.02 6.06
CA GLY A 197 -9.98 -20.76 5.07
C GLY A 197 -9.60 -19.98 3.80
N ILE A 198 -9.99 -18.71 3.70
CA ILE A 198 -9.62 -17.80 2.61
C ILE A 198 -8.30 -17.14 2.98
N ARG A 199 -7.28 -17.31 2.14
CA ARG A 199 -5.97 -16.69 2.31
C ARG A 199 -5.78 -15.61 1.24
N LEU A 200 -5.69 -14.36 1.68
CA LEU A 200 -5.44 -13.21 0.79
C LEU A 200 -3.96 -13.15 0.40
N GLU A 201 -3.67 -12.66 -0.82
CA GLU A 201 -2.32 -12.29 -1.24
C GLU A 201 -1.82 -11.12 -0.39
N SER A 202 -2.70 -10.12 -0.21
CA SER A 202 -2.37 -8.89 0.49
C SER A 202 -3.59 -8.08 0.93
N ALA A 203 -3.38 -7.25 1.94
CA ALA A 203 -4.30 -6.21 2.39
C ALA A 203 -3.59 -4.86 2.33
N GLN A 204 -4.14 -3.91 1.59
CA GLN A 204 -3.54 -2.60 1.35
C GLN A 204 -4.39 -1.51 1.97
N VAL A 205 -3.82 -0.77 2.91
CA VAL A 205 -4.40 0.46 3.42
C VAL A 205 -3.97 1.61 2.53
N VAL A 206 -4.91 2.34 1.96
CA VAL A 206 -4.66 3.55 1.16
C VAL A 206 -5.31 4.73 1.85
N LEU A 207 -4.50 5.73 2.18
CA LEU A 207 -4.91 6.98 2.75
C LEU A 207 -4.72 8.08 1.72
N HIS A 208 -5.81 8.71 1.29
CA HIS A 208 -5.77 9.88 0.41
C HIS A 208 -6.14 11.13 1.21
N THR A 209 -5.29 12.14 1.12
CA THR A 209 -5.41 13.36 1.92
C THR A 209 -5.28 14.57 1.02
N GLN A 210 -6.20 15.52 1.20
CA GLN A 210 -6.09 16.87 0.64
C GLN A 210 -5.88 17.82 1.82
N PRO A 211 -4.75 18.55 1.86
CA PRO A 211 -4.48 19.45 2.96
C PRO A 211 -5.50 20.58 2.99
N ALA A 212 -5.76 21.10 4.18
CA ALA A 212 -6.33 22.42 4.34
C ALA A 212 -5.19 23.46 4.28
N PRO A 213 -5.46 24.74 3.95
CA PRO A 213 -6.64 25.20 3.26
C PRO A 213 -6.57 24.63 1.84
N ALA A 214 -7.72 24.40 1.22
CA ALA A 214 -7.70 23.84 -0.11
C ALA A 214 -6.91 24.79 -1.06
N LEU A 215 -5.82 24.28 -1.64
CA LEU A 215 -4.83 25.04 -2.44
C LEU A 215 -5.40 25.75 -3.67
N HIS A 216 -6.71 25.67 -3.94
CA HIS A 216 -7.39 26.41 -5.01
C HIS A 216 -7.64 27.88 -4.66
N LEU A 217 -7.45 28.27 -3.41
CA LEU A 217 -7.55 29.66 -3.00
C LEU A 217 -6.23 30.38 -3.26
N PRO A 218 -6.25 31.60 -3.84
CA PRO A 218 -5.07 32.44 -3.94
C PRO A 218 -4.40 32.61 -2.56
N PRO A 219 -3.06 32.63 -2.48
CA PRO A 219 -2.34 32.82 -1.22
C PRO A 219 -2.75 34.11 -0.48
N GLN A 220 -3.16 35.14 -1.23
CA GLN A 220 -3.62 36.43 -0.70
C GLN A 220 -5.09 36.42 -0.27
N SER A 221 -5.80 35.30 -0.38
CA SER A 221 -7.20 35.24 0.00
C SER A 221 -7.39 35.35 1.51
N VAL A 222 -8.44 36.08 1.90
CA VAL A 222 -8.84 36.28 3.30
C VAL A 222 -9.06 34.94 4.01
N ALA A 223 -9.56 33.92 3.30
CA ALA A 223 -9.72 32.57 3.83
C ALA A 223 -8.38 31.92 4.19
N VAL A 224 -7.36 31.99 3.33
CA VAL A 224 -6.03 31.43 3.63
C VAL A 224 -5.41 32.15 4.83
N ALA A 225 -5.47 33.49 4.86
CA ALA A 225 -4.92 34.28 5.96
C ALA A 225 -5.61 34.02 7.31
N ASN A 226 -6.94 33.94 7.32
CA ASN A 226 -7.71 33.75 8.55
C ASN A 226 -7.65 32.31 9.11
N TYR A 227 -7.51 31.30 8.24
CA TYR A 227 -7.45 29.90 8.68
C TYR A 227 -6.03 29.39 8.92
N ALA A 228 -4.98 30.10 8.49
CA ALA A 228 -3.59 29.70 8.70
C ALA A 228 -3.23 29.51 10.20
N PRO A 229 -3.56 30.43 11.13
CA PRO A 229 -3.25 30.25 12.56
C PRO A 229 -3.99 29.06 13.19
N LEU A 230 -5.24 28.82 12.79
CA LEU A 230 -6.02 27.66 13.26
C LEU A 230 -5.40 26.35 12.76
N GLN A 231 -4.78 26.38 11.58
CA GLN A 231 -4.19 25.21 10.98
C GLN A 231 -2.84 24.84 11.59
N GLU A 232 -2.03 25.83 11.97
CA GLU A 232 -0.82 25.61 12.77
C GLU A 232 -1.14 24.91 14.10
N GLN A 233 -2.34 25.15 14.65
CA GLN A 233 -2.80 24.55 15.90
C GLN A 233 -3.45 23.17 15.73
N VAL A 234 -4.14 22.93 14.61
CA VAL A 234 -5.03 21.76 14.45
C VAL A 234 -4.45 20.71 13.50
N GLU A 235 -3.49 21.04 12.61
CA GLU A 235 -2.85 20.15 11.61
C GLU A 235 -3.83 19.18 10.90
N ALA A 236 -5.12 19.54 10.78
CA ALA A 236 -6.15 18.67 10.24
C ALA A 236 -6.30 18.92 8.73
N PRO A 237 -6.26 17.86 7.90
CA PRO A 237 -6.49 18.00 6.47
C PRO A 237 -7.94 18.38 6.16
N ALA A 238 -8.16 19.01 5.00
CA ALA A 238 -9.50 19.35 4.52
C ALA A 238 -10.31 18.09 4.19
N VAL A 239 -9.65 17.10 3.59
CA VAL A 239 -10.25 15.81 3.22
C VAL A 239 -9.28 14.69 3.59
N ARG A 240 -9.80 13.65 4.25
CA ARG A 240 -9.05 12.43 4.57
C ARG A 240 -9.91 11.20 4.30
N ILE A 241 -9.59 10.47 3.24
CA ILE A 241 -10.31 9.26 2.83
C ILE A 241 -9.41 8.05 3.07
N THR A 242 -9.96 7.01 3.71
CA THR A 242 -9.23 5.77 3.98
C THR A 242 -9.92 4.60 3.31
N TRP A 243 -9.18 3.86 2.48
CA TRP A 243 -9.61 2.62 1.87
C TRP A 243 -8.75 1.46 2.35
N VAL A 244 -9.36 0.28 2.47
CA VAL A 244 -8.64 -0.98 2.66
C VAL A 244 -9.00 -1.91 1.50
N ALA A 245 -8.03 -2.16 0.62
CA ALA A 245 -8.17 -3.04 -0.52
C ALA A 245 -7.66 -4.44 -0.17
N LEU A 246 -8.49 -5.46 -0.34
CA LEU A 246 -8.21 -6.86 -0.04
C LEU A 246 -8.03 -7.61 -1.35
N LYS A 247 -6.82 -8.10 -1.61
CA LYS A 247 -6.47 -8.79 -2.85
C LYS A 247 -6.37 -10.29 -2.61
N LEU A 248 -7.09 -11.03 -3.44
CA LEU A 248 -7.11 -12.48 -3.47
C LEU A 248 -6.47 -12.97 -4.76
N ASP A 249 -5.44 -13.80 -4.62
CA ASP A 249 -4.99 -14.69 -5.67
C ASP A 249 -5.67 -16.06 -5.45
N PRO A 250 -6.53 -16.53 -6.37
CA PRO A 250 -7.24 -17.80 -6.23
C PRO A 250 -6.32 -19.00 -6.01
N GLU A 251 -5.07 -18.94 -6.47
CA GLU A 251 -4.09 -20.03 -6.32
C GLU A 251 -3.60 -20.20 -4.88
N LEU A 252 -3.76 -19.18 -4.02
CA LEU A 252 -3.34 -19.25 -2.61
C LEU A 252 -4.32 -20.00 -1.71
N CYS A 253 -5.58 -20.16 -2.13
CA CYS A 253 -6.60 -20.89 -1.37
C CYS A 253 -7.58 -21.64 -2.31
N PRO A 254 -7.09 -22.61 -3.11
CA PRO A 254 -7.88 -23.28 -4.13
C PRO A 254 -9.09 -24.03 -3.55
N GLU A 255 -8.95 -24.63 -2.37
CA GLU A 255 -10.04 -25.34 -1.68
C GLU A 255 -11.19 -24.40 -1.31
N ALA A 256 -10.86 -23.21 -0.78
CA ALA A 256 -11.86 -22.21 -0.40
C ALA A 256 -12.60 -21.64 -1.62
N VAL A 257 -11.91 -21.50 -2.75
CA VAL A 257 -12.47 -21.07 -4.04
C VAL A 257 -13.38 -22.17 -4.61
N ALA A 258 -12.92 -23.42 -4.63
CA ALA A 258 -13.69 -24.58 -5.10
C ALA A 258 -14.99 -24.76 -4.31
N ALA A 259 -14.92 -24.69 -2.97
CA ALA A 259 -16.08 -24.79 -2.08
C ALA A 259 -17.14 -23.70 -2.34
N ARG A 260 -16.78 -22.60 -3.01
CA ARG A 260 -17.68 -21.47 -3.32
C ARG A 260 -18.10 -21.43 -4.79
N GLY A 261 -17.87 -22.50 -5.54
CA GLY A 261 -18.29 -22.65 -6.94
C GLY A 261 -17.14 -22.59 -7.95
N GLY A 262 -15.88 -22.48 -7.49
CA GLY A 262 -14.70 -22.52 -8.35
C GLY A 262 -14.52 -21.30 -9.24
N GLY A 263 -13.37 -21.25 -9.92
CA GLY A 263 -13.02 -20.22 -10.89
C GLY A 263 -13.20 -18.78 -10.37
N LEU A 264 -13.61 -17.89 -11.27
CA LEU A 264 -13.83 -16.47 -10.95
C LEU A 264 -14.94 -16.25 -9.93
N VAL A 265 -16.06 -16.98 -10.02
CA VAL A 265 -17.21 -16.83 -9.13
C VAL A 265 -16.83 -17.20 -7.69
N GLY A 266 -16.09 -18.30 -7.51
CA GLY A 266 -15.56 -18.71 -6.21
C GLY A 266 -14.60 -17.67 -5.63
N ALA A 267 -13.71 -17.11 -6.47
CA ALA A 267 -12.79 -16.03 -6.08
C ALA A 267 -13.53 -14.75 -5.65
N GLN A 268 -14.54 -14.33 -6.41
CA GLN A 268 -15.38 -13.17 -6.09
C GLN A 268 -16.10 -13.35 -4.75
N LYS A 269 -16.68 -14.53 -4.50
CA LYS A 269 -17.31 -14.85 -3.20
C LYS A 269 -16.32 -14.85 -2.04
N CYS A 270 -15.10 -15.37 -2.26
CA CYS A 270 -14.04 -15.35 -1.26
C CYS A 270 -13.65 -13.93 -0.87
N VAL A 271 -13.33 -13.07 -1.86
CA VAL A 271 -12.90 -11.70 -1.57
C VAL A 271 -14.02 -10.85 -0.99
N ALA A 272 -15.27 -11.03 -1.44
CA ALA A 272 -16.44 -10.38 -0.86
C ALA A 272 -16.67 -10.81 0.60
N ARG A 273 -16.50 -12.10 0.91
CA ARG A 273 -16.59 -12.61 2.30
C ARG A 273 -15.54 -11.96 3.20
N ALA A 274 -14.28 -11.90 2.75
CA ALA A 274 -13.20 -11.26 3.50
C ALA A 274 -13.48 -9.75 3.71
N ALA A 275 -13.98 -9.05 2.70
CA ALA A 275 -14.33 -7.63 2.80
C ALA A 275 -15.46 -7.37 3.80
N HIS A 276 -16.55 -8.14 3.74
CA HIS A 276 -17.64 -8.02 4.72
C HIS A 276 -17.19 -8.39 6.15
N HIS A 277 -16.31 -9.39 6.28
CA HIS A 277 -15.73 -9.73 7.58
C HIS A 277 -14.93 -8.56 8.15
N LEU A 278 -14.01 -7.99 7.37
CA LEU A 278 -13.22 -6.82 7.80
C LEU A 278 -14.13 -5.63 8.14
N ALA A 279 -15.10 -5.31 7.29
CA ALA A 279 -16.04 -4.22 7.54
C ALA A 279 -16.79 -4.43 8.87
N SER A 280 -17.31 -5.63 9.13
CA SER A 280 -17.96 -5.97 10.40
C SER A 280 -17.02 -5.81 11.61
N ARG A 281 -15.76 -6.26 11.50
CA ARG A 281 -14.77 -6.13 12.58
C ARG A 281 -14.39 -4.67 12.85
N LEU A 282 -14.26 -3.85 11.82
CA LEU A 282 -14.00 -2.42 11.94
C LEU A 282 -15.20 -1.68 12.56
N THR A 283 -16.42 -2.03 12.18
CA THR A 283 -17.65 -1.52 12.81
C THR A 283 -17.73 -1.88 14.27
N GLY A 284 -17.46 -3.14 14.63
CA GLY A 284 -17.35 -3.56 16.04
C GLY A 284 -16.24 -2.85 16.81
N ALA A 285 -15.22 -2.32 16.11
CA ALA A 285 -14.17 -1.51 16.69
C ALA A 285 -14.51 -0.01 16.75
N GLY A 286 -15.69 0.43 16.31
CA GLY A 286 -16.16 1.82 16.38
C GLY A 286 -15.75 2.69 15.17
N PHE A 287 -15.48 2.08 14.01
CA PHE A 287 -15.33 2.80 12.74
C PHE A 287 -16.60 2.64 11.90
N ARG A 288 -16.91 3.58 11.00
CA ARG A 288 -17.90 3.31 9.95
C ARG A 288 -17.17 2.67 8.79
N ALA A 289 -17.52 1.42 8.48
CA ALA A 289 -16.89 0.67 7.40
C ALA A 289 -17.95 0.11 6.44
N SER A 290 -17.81 0.43 5.16
CA SER A 290 -18.69 -0.06 4.08
C SER A 290 -17.87 -0.71 2.98
N VAL A 291 -18.38 -1.84 2.46
CA VAL A 291 -17.80 -2.45 1.26
C VAL A 291 -18.31 -1.67 0.05
N LEU A 292 -17.40 -1.27 -0.83
CA LEU A 292 -17.74 -0.47 -2.00
C LEU A 292 -18.53 -1.31 -3.01
N ASP A 293 -19.53 -0.70 -3.64
CA ASP A 293 -20.12 -1.23 -4.87
C ASP A 293 -19.25 -0.87 -6.11
N GLU A 294 -19.68 -1.26 -7.31
CA GLU A 294 -18.89 -1.04 -8.53
C GLU A 294 -18.71 0.45 -8.87
N GLU A 295 -19.76 1.26 -8.70
CA GLU A 295 -19.70 2.70 -8.99
C GLU A 295 -18.81 3.42 -7.98
N GLU A 296 -18.96 3.12 -6.69
CA GLU A 296 -18.10 3.65 -5.64
C GLU A 296 -16.65 3.21 -5.81
N LEU A 297 -16.40 1.98 -6.28
CA LEU A 297 -15.07 1.50 -6.58
C LEU A 297 -14.43 2.32 -7.71
N VAL A 298 -15.15 2.58 -8.80
CA VAL A 298 -14.69 3.45 -9.89
C VAL A 298 -14.40 4.87 -9.37
N ALA A 299 -15.29 5.43 -8.55
CA ALA A 299 -15.10 6.75 -7.94
C ALA A 299 -13.88 6.81 -6.99
N ALA A 300 -13.65 5.77 -6.19
CA ALA A 300 -12.50 5.64 -5.31
C ALA A 300 -11.19 5.55 -6.09
N LEU A 301 -11.17 4.79 -7.19
CA LEU A 301 -10.03 4.67 -8.09
C LEU A 301 -9.73 6.01 -8.79
N ALA A 302 -10.75 6.70 -9.31
CA ALA A 302 -10.61 8.01 -9.94
C ALA A 302 -10.08 9.07 -8.95
N THR A 303 -10.62 9.09 -7.73
CA THR A 303 -10.19 10.00 -6.65
C THR A 303 -8.78 9.71 -6.22
N SER A 304 -8.42 8.44 -6.00
CA SER A 304 -7.05 8.05 -5.66
C SER A 304 -6.09 8.42 -6.80
N ALA A 305 -6.42 8.16 -8.07
CA ALA A 305 -5.64 8.59 -9.23
C ALA A 305 -5.52 10.12 -9.37
N CYS A 306 -6.29 10.88 -8.58
CA CYS A 306 -6.50 12.32 -8.71
C CYS A 306 -6.94 12.71 -10.12
N ALA A 307 -7.81 11.92 -10.76
CA ALA A 307 -8.43 12.32 -12.03
C ALA A 307 -9.12 13.68 -11.86
N ASN A 308 -9.00 14.56 -12.85
CA ASN A 308 -9.65 15.86 -12.82
C ASN A 308 -11.17 15.65 -13.03
N PRO A 309 -12.04 16.06 -12.08
CA PRO A 309 -13.48 15.87 -12.20
C PRO A 309 -14.07 16.58 -13.44
N LEU A 310 -13.54 17.75 -13.82
CA LEU A 310 -14.01 18.48 -14.99
C LEU A 310 -13.72 17.72 -16.28
N VAL A 311 -12.48 17.25 -16.45
CA VAL A 311 -12.07 16.44 -17.61
C VAL A 311 -12.84 15.11 -17.63
N THR A 312 -13.11 14.52 -16.47
CA THR A 312 -13.91 13.29 -16.36
C THR A 312 -15.35 13.52 -16.81
N ALA A 313 -15.96 14.64 -16.42
CA ALA A 313 -17.31 15.01 -16.82
C ALA A 313 -17.41 15.35 -18.32
N GLU A 314 -16.39 16.02 -18.87
CA GLU A 314 -16.28 16.31 -20.31
C GLU A 314 -16.10 15.04 -21.14
N ALA A 315 -15.22 14.13 -20.70
CA ALA A 315 -15.01 12.84 -21.35
C ALA A 315 -16.26 11.94 -21.38
N GLY A 316 -17.21 12.14 -20.45
CA GLY A 316 -18.51 11.47 -20.50
C GLY A 316 -19.47 12.02 -21.57
N ARG A 317 -19.18 13.20 -22.14
CA ARG A 317 -20.03 13.89 -23.12
C ARG A 317 -19.48 13.83 -24.55
N THR A 318 -18.20 13.50 -24.72
CA THR A 318 -17.49 13.59 -26.00
C THR A 318 -17.00 12.22 -26.45
N GLU A 319 -17.24 11.88 -27.72
CA GLU A 319 -16.79 10.62 -28.36
C GLU A 319 -15.28 10.60 -28.61
N THR A 320 -14.65 11.77 -28.80
CA THR A 320 -13.21 11.92 -28.99
C THR A 320 -12.45 11.69 -27.69
N ARG A 321 -11.76 10.56 -27.61
CA ARG A 321 -10.99 10.15 -26.44
C ARG A 321 -9.51 10.47 -26.62
N GLU A 322 -9.05 11.56 -26.03
CA GLU A 322 -7.63 11.81 -25.86
C GLU A 322 -7.07 11.00 -24.70
N ARG A 323 -5.80 10.59 -24.82
CA ARG A 323 -5.09 9.88 -23.75
C ARG A 323 -4.95 10.79 -22.53
N ARG A 324 -5.45 10.33 -21.38
CA ARG A 324 -5.50 11.09 -20.12
C ARG A 324 -4.24 10.95 -19.28
N THR A 325 -3.43 9.92 -19.52
CA THR A 325 -2.27 9.59 -18.69
C THR A 325 -0.96 9.53 -19.45
N GLU A 326 0.12 9.96 -18.79
CA GLU A 326 1.46 9.99 -19.38
C GLU A 326 2.54 9.70 -18.33
N GLU A 327 3.42 8.73 -18.60
CA GLU A 327 4.58 8.45 -17.76
C GLU A 327 5.83 9.19 -18.24
N SER A 328 6.41 10.00 -17.35
CA SER A 328 7.70 10.64 -17.49
C SER A 328 8.79 9.99 -16.65
N GLY A 329 10.06 10.33 -16.93
CA GLY A 329 11.20 9.75 -16.22
C GLY A 329 11.23 10.05 -14.72
N ARG A 330 10.50 11.06 -14.26
CA ARG A 330 10.48 11.51 -12.85
C ARG A 330 9.08 11.79 -12.32
N SER A 331 8.07 11.83 -13.18
CA SER A 331 6.69 12.12 -12.82
C SER A 331 5.74 11.26 -13.66
N TRP A 332 4.52 11.11 -13.18
CA TRP A 332 3.39 10.61 -13.96
C TRP A 332 2.32 11.71 -14.01
N ARG A 333 1.59 11.83 -15.11
CA ARG A 333 0.55 12.83 -15.31
C ARG A 333 -0.79 12.14 -15.51
N CYS A 334 -1.83 12.69 -14.89
CA CYS A 334 -3.24 12.41 -15.17
C CYS A 334 -3.93 13.73 -15.44
N ASP A 335 -4.50 13.89 -16.63
CA ASP A 335 -5.09 15.16 -17.07
C ASP A 335 -4.08 16.31 -16.92
N ASN A 336 -4.45 17.36 -16.20
CA ASN A 336 -3.61 18.51 -15.86
C ASN A 336 -2.91 18.38 -14.50
N ARG A 337 -2.81 17.17 -13.92
CA ARG A 337 -2.22 16.94 -12.60
C ARG A 337 -0.99 16.06 -12.71
N ARG A 338 0.06 16.42 -11.97
CA ARG A 338 1.36 15.77 -12.00
C ARG A 338 1.66 15.12 -10.67
N HIS A 339 2.29 13.95 -10.74
CA HIS A 339 2.47 13.08 -9.60
C HIS A 339 3.92 12.67 -9.48
N THR A 340 4.38 12.48 -8.24
CA THR A 340 5.66 11.83 -7.95
C THR A 340 5.47 10.79 -6.86
N SER A 341 5.90 9.57 -7.13
CA SER A 341 5.80 8.42 -6.24
C SER A 341 7.14 8.05 -5.60
N TYR A 342 7.07 7.57 -4.37
CA TYR A 342 8.18 7.16 -3.51
C TYR A 342 7.91 5.78 -2.91
N TRP A 343 8.97 5.02 -2.72
CA TRP A 343 8.99 3.85 -1.84
C TRP A 343 9.58 4.24 -0.48
N ILE A 344 8.97 3.79 0.60
CA ILE A 344 9.51 3.88 1.96
C ILE A 344 10.55 2.77 2.17
N ARG A 345 11.82 3.14 1.96
CA ARG A 345 12.99 2.25 2.11
C ARG A 345 13.30 1.96 3.58
N ARG A 346 13.07 2.93 4.45
CA ARG A 346 13.30 2.81 5.90
C ARG A 346 12.12 3.41 6.64
N TRP A 347 11.54 2.63 7.53
CA TRP A 347 10.44 3.06 8.38
C TRP A 347 10.93 3.82 9.61
N PRO A 348 10.16 4.79 10.11
CA PRO A 348 10.45 5.46 11.38
C PRO A 348 10.41 4.44 12.53
N GLY A 349 11.30 4.57 13.51
CA GLY A 349 11.32 3.71 14.71
C GLY A 349 11.80 2.27 14.49
N ALA A 350 12.29 1.90 13.30
CA ALA A 350 12.92 0.59 13.05
C ALA A 350 14.37 0.49 13.57
N GLY A 351 14.74 1.33 14.54
CA GLY A 351 16.02 1.35 15.25
C GLY A 351 15.78 1.69 16.73
N ASP A 352 16.76 1.41 17.59
CA ASP A 352 16.66 1.32 19.06
C ASP A 352 16.35 2.63 19.83
N ASP A 353 15.91 3.69 19.17
CA ASP A 353 15.62 4.98 19.81
C ASP A 353 14.29 5.57 19.35
N GLY A 354 13.31 5.64 20.26
CA GLY A 354 12.35 6.75 20.46
C GLY A 354 11.59 7.36 19.26
N GLY A 355 11.60 6.74 18.08
CA GLY A 355 11.05 7.31 16.85
C GLY A 355 9.53 7.56 16.93
N PRO A 356 9.01 8.53 16.15
CA PRO A 356 7.57 8.81 16.15
C PRO A 356 6.79 7.57 15.70
N SER A 357 5.68 7.28 16.38
CA SER A 357 4.79 6.17 16.02
C SER A 357 4.32 6.27 14.56
N LEU A 358 4.07 5.13 13.92
CA LEU A 358 3.60 5.07 12.53
C LEU A 358 2.43 6.04 12.23
N PRO A 359 1.39 6.17 13.08
CA PRO A 359 0.34 7.16 12.88
C PRO A 359 0.83 8.62 12.83
N ARG A 360 1.80 8.97 13.69
CA ARG A 360 2.38 10.33 13.72
C ARG A 360 3.22 10.59 12.47
N PHE A 361 3.97 9.60 12.00
CA PHE A 361 4.66 9.69 10.72
C PHE A 361 3.69 9.91 9.57
N VAL A 362 2.65 9.07 9.47
CA VAL A 362 1.63 9.16 8.42
C VAL A 362 0.98 10.54 8.42
N ALA A 363 0.55 11.03 9.58
CA ALA A 363 -0.05 12.37 9.71
C ALA A 363 0.86 13.47 9.14
N ARG A 364 2.15 13.47 9.51
CA ARG A 364 3.13 14.46 9.05
C ARG A 364 3.37 14.41 7.54
N VAL A 365 3.53 13.22 6.96
CA VAL A 365 3.79 13.11 5.52
C VAL A 365 2.56 13.41 4.67
N THR A 366 1.35 13.23 5.21
CA THR A 366 0.10 13.58 4.51
C THR A 366 -0.36 15.02 4.72
N ALA A 367 0.24 15.76 5.66
CA ALA A 367 -0.06 17.16 5.94
C ALA A 367 0.74 18.16 5.06
N VAL A 368 1.52 17.67 4.09
CA VAL A 368 2.33 18.53 3.22
C VAL A 368 1.45 19.37 2.28
N PRO A 369 1.84 20.62 1.96
CA PRO A 369 1.10 21.47 1.04
C PRO A 369 1.24 20.95 -0.40
N ALA A 370 0.27 20.15 -0.82
CA ALA A 370 0.17 19.54 -2.14
C ALA A 370 -1.30 19.42 -2.53
N LEU A 371 -1.64 19.39 -3.82
CA LEU A 371 -3.01 19.13 -4.27
C LEU A 371 -3.61 17.91 -3.57
N ALA A 372 -2.83 16.83 -3.49
CA ALA A 372 -3.15 15.66 -2.69
C ALA A 372 -1.87 14.90 -2.31
N THR A 373 -1.93 14.21 -1.18
CA THR A 373 -0.95 13.20 -0.78
C THR A 373 -1.64 11.87 -0.59
N THR A 374 -1.09 10.82 -1.17
CA THR A 374 -1.56 9.44 -1.00
C THR A 374 -0.49 8.63 -0.29
N PHE A 375 -0.82 8.06 0.86
CA PHE A 375 0.00 7.06 1.55
C PHE A 375 -0.61 5.67 1.34
N SER A 376 0.22 4.69 1.03
CA SER A 376 -0.20 3.30 0.91
C SER A 376 0.69 2.39 1.74
N LEU A 377 0.07 1.49 2.51
CA LEU A 377 0.72 0.44 3.27
C LEU A 377 0.12 -0.91 2.85
N THR A 378 0.93 -1.80 2.29
CA THR A 378 0.54 -3.15 1.92
C THR A 378 1.09 -4.15 2.93
N LEU A 379 0.20 -4.96 3.50
CA LEU A 379 0.49 -6.11 4.32
C LEU A 379 0.34 -7.36 3.45
N SER A 380 1.29 -8.28 3.51
CA SER A 380 1.18 -9.60 2.87
C SER A 380 1.67 -10.70 3.81
N GLY A 381 1.05 -11.88 3.71
CA GLY A 381 1.45 -13.04 4.52
C GLY A 381 2.85 -13.51 4.15
N GLY A 382 3.72 -13.70 5.15
CA GLY A 382 5.02 -14.36 5.01
C GLY A 382 4.92 -15.87 5.24
N ALA A 383 6.08 -16.55 5.23
CA ALA A 383 6.14 -17.93 5.70
C ALA A 383 5.87 -17.96 7.22
N GLY A 384 4.92 -18.78 7.67
CA GLY A 384 4.48 -18.82 9.07
C GLY A 384 3.60 -17.63 9.48
N ARG A 385 3.72 -17.16 10.74
CA ARG A 385 2.96 -16.01 11.28
C ARG A 385 3.62 -14.64 10.99
N GLU A 386 4.66 -14.61 10.16
CA GLU A 386 5.35 -13.37 9.80
C GLU A 386 4.52 -12.57 8.78
N VAL A 387 4.51 -11.24 8.92
CA VAL A 387 3.82 -10.32 8.00
C VAL A 387 4.87 -9.44 7.36
N SER A 388 4.83 -9.35 6.04
CA SER A 388 5.71 -8.45 5.29
C SER A 388 5.00 -7.12 5.01
N LEU A 389 5.72 -6.01 5.21
CA LEU A 389 5.21 -4.65 5.04
C LEU A 389 5.91 -3.96 3.87
N CYS A 390 5.12 -3.32 3.01
CA CYS A 390 5.61 -2.43 1.94
C CYS A 390 4.85 -1.10 1.98
N GLY A 391 5.54 0.02 1.80
CA GLY A 391 4.96 1.35 1.93
C GLY A 391 5.29 2.27 0.76
N HIS A 392 4.29 2.96 0.23
CA HIS A 392 4.43 3.92 -0.85
C HIS A 392 3.82 5.27 -0.47
N LEU A 393 4.38 6.33 -1.05
CA LEU A 393 3.88 7.69 -0.92
C LEU A 393 3.78 8.30 -2.32
N ARG A 394 2.72 9.03 -2.59
CA ARG A 394 2.55 9.81 -3.83
C ARG A 394 2.11 11.21 -3.46
N VAL A 395 2.80 12.21 -4.00
CA VAL A 395 2.37 13.61 -3.95
C VAL A 395 1.91 14.04 -5.33
N THR A 396 0.86 14.85 -5.35
CA THR A 396 0.25 15.39 -6.56
C THR A 396 0.29 16.92 -6.50
N GLY A 397 0.65 17.57 -7.60
CA GLY A 397 0.55 19.01 -7.79
C GLY A 397 -0.17 19.35 -9.11
N ARG A 398 -0.69 20.57 -9.25
CA ARG A 398 -1.35 21.03 -10.49
C ARG A 398 -0.36 21.50 -11.53
N SER A 399 0.80 21.99 -11.11
CA SER A 399 1.89 22.42 -11.98
C SER A 399 3.19 21.68 -11.63
N ASP A 400 4.21 21.83 -12.48
CA ASP A 400 5.55 21.31 -12.17
C ASP A 400 6.13 21.99 -10.92
N ASP A 401 5.92 23.30 -10.75
CA ASP A 401 6.42 24.05 -9.58
C ASP A 401 5.75 23.61 -8.27
N GLU A 402 4.43 23.45 -8.29
CA GLU A 402 3.68 22.95 -7.13
C GLU A 402 4.14 21.52 -6.77
N LEU A 403 4.34 20.66 -7.76
CA LEU A 403 4.85 19.30 -7.53
C LEU A 403 6.27 19.30 -6.97
N VAL A 404 7.14 20.22 -7.43
CA VAL A 404 8.50 20.39 -6.90
C VAL A 404 8.46 20.83 -5.43
N ALA A 405 7.65 21.83 -5.09
CA ALA A 405 7.49 22.31 -3.72
C ALA A 405 6.93 21.21 -2.79
N ALA A 406 5.86 20.54 -3.22
CA ALA A 406 5.24 19.43 -2.50
C ALA A 406 6.23 18.28 -2.25
N ARG A 407 7.07 17.95 -3.24
CA ARG A 407 8.15 16.97 -3.08
C ARG A 407 9.12 17.39 -2.00
N HIS A 408 9.62 18.62 -2.03
CA HIS A 408 10.60 19.08 -1.05
C HIS A 408 10.01 19.02 0.37
N ALA A 409 8.77 19.48 0.55
CA ALA A 409 8.06 19.39 1.81
C ALA A 409 7.88 17.94 2.30
N LEU A 410 7.53 17.00 1.40
CA LEU A 410 7.41 15.57 1.72
C LEU A 410 8.75 14.96 2.15
N GLU A 411 9.80 15.19 1.36
CA GLU A 411 11.13 14.68 1.65
C GLU A 411 11.65 15.21 2.99
N ASP A 412 11.40 16.49 3.30
CA ASP A 412 11.71 17.10 4.59
C ASP A 412 10.90 16.49 5.75
N ALA A 413 9.58 16.33 5.58
CA ALA A 413 8.71 15.74 6.60
C ALA A 413 9.11 14.29 6.93
N ALA A 414 9.49 13.51 5.91
CA ALA A 414 9.99 12.16 6.07
C ALA A 414 11.36 12.13 6.77
N ARG A 415 12.31 12.98 6.33
CA ARG A 415 13.63 13.12 6.98
C ARG A 415 13.50 13.45 8.46
N ARG A 416 12.66 14.44 8.82
CA ARG A 416 12.39 14.85 10.21
C ARG A 416 11.74 13.75 11.06
N SER A 417 11.15 12.75 10.42
CA SER A 417 10.53 11.60 11.10
C SER A 417 11.44 10.36 11.11
N GLY A 418 12.67 10.46 10.60
CA GLY A 418 13.61 9.33 10.51
C GLY A 418 13.30 8.32 9.40
N ALA A 419 12.35 8.63 8.52
CA ALA A 419 11.97 7.76 7.41
C ALA A 419 12.86 8.00 6.19
N GLY A 420 13.25 6.92 5.52
CA GLY A 420 14.02 6.97 4.29
C GLY A 420 13.12 6.78 3.08
N LEU A 421 12.98 7.83 2.25
CA LEU A 421 12.24 7.75 0.99
C LEU A 421 13.17 7.52 -0.20
N ALA A 422 12.72 6.70 -1.15
CA ALA A 422 13.36 6.50 -2.44
C ALA A 422 12.39 6.90 -3.55
N ARG A 423 12.70 7.97 -4.29
CA ARG A 423 11.88 8.40 -5.43
C ARG A 423 11.93 7.35 -6.54
N LEU A 424 10.78 7.03 -7.10
CA LEU A 424 10.62 5.99 -8.12
C LEU A 424 10.92 6.52 -9.53
N ASP A 425 12.11 7.10 -9.73
CA ASP A 425 12.54 7.59 -11.04
C ASP A 425 12.46 6.45 -12.08
N ARG A 426 11.77 6.72 -13.21
CA ARG A 426 11.46 5.77 -14.29
C ARG A 426 10.59 4.59 -13.87
N GLU A 427 9.97 4.67 -12.70
CA GLU A 427 9.06 3.67 -12.13
C GLU A 427 7.83 4.37 -11.53
N GLN A 428 7.43 5.50 -12.12
CA GLN A 428 6.35 6.33 -11.61
C GLN A 428 5.00 5.67 -11.81
N LEU A 429 4.80 4.96 -12.94
CA LEU A 429 3.59 4.19 -13.19
C LEU A 429 3.41 3.03 -12.19
N PRO A 430 4.40 2.14 -11.95
CA PRO A 430 4.32 1.17 -10.85
C PRO A 430 4.05 1.81 -9.49
N GLY A 431 4.72 2.94 -9.19
CA GLY A 431 4.48 3.67 -7.94
C GLY A 431 3.06 4.23 -7.83
N MET A 432 2.49 4.71 -8.93
CA MET A 432 1.12 5.17 -9.05
C MET A 432 0.14 4.03 -8.73
N LEU A 433 0.28 2.88 -9.42
CA LEU A 433 -0.54 1.69 -9.21
C LEU A 433 -0.43 1.16 -7.76
N ALA A 434 0.78 1.18 -7.18
CA ALA A 434 1.02 0.81 -5.79
C ALA A 434 0.34 1.73 -4.76
N THR A 435 -0.18 2.88 -5.19
CA THR A 435 -0.92 3.84 -4.36
C THR A 435 -2.41 3.91 -4.69
N LEU A 436 -2.88 3.17 -5.70
CA LEU A 436 -4.31 2.94 -5.90
C LEU A 436 -4.81 1.83 -4.97
N PRO A 437 -6.09 1.83 -4.57
CA PRO A 437 -6.71 0.77 -3.75
C PRO A 437 -6.93 -0.51 -4.57
N LEU A 438 -5.83 -1.15 -5.00
CA LEU A 438 -5.82 -2.38 -5.82
C LEU A 438 -5.35 -3.62 -5.03
N GLY A 439 -4.95 -3.43 -3.78
CA GLY A 439 -4.37 -4.46 -2.91
C GLY A 439 -2.85 -4.55 -2.98
N GLY A 440 -2.18 -3.58 -3.61
CA GLY A 440 -0.73 -3.53 -3.77
C GLY A 440 -0.27 -3.86 -5.20
N ALA A 441 0.89 -3.34 -5.58
CA ALA A 441 1.46 -3.59 -6.91
C ALA A 441 2.25 -4.90 -6.95
N ARG A 442 2.22 -5.57 -8.10
CA ARG A 442 3.18 -6.61 -8.48
C ARG A 442 4.38 -6.01 -9.22
#